data_AF-A0A1S2NVL7-F1
#
_entry.id   AF-A0A1S2NVL7-F1
#
_cell.length_a   1.000
_cell.length_b   1.000
_cell.length_c   1.000
_cell.angle_alpha   90.00
_cell.angle_beta   90.00
_cell.angle_gamma   90.00
#
_symmetry.space_group_name_H-M   'P 1'
#
loop_
_entity.id
_entity.type
_entity.pdbx_description
1 polymer ?
#
loop_
_entity_poly.entity_id
_entity_poly.type
_entity_poly.pdbx_seq_one_letter_code
_entity_poly.pdbx_strand_id
1 'polypeptide(L)' 'MSARGTATARTLSAECTVAQRAGYEDLHGACRQLRDVPLPHSTRLLLVRRCGCDCHRPSGEGES' A
#
# COMPACT_ATOMS: atom_id res chain seq x y z
N MET A 1 -17.70 6.63 26.21
CA MET A 1 -16.76 7.49 25.45
C MET A 1 -15.67 6.58 24.92
N SER A 2 -15.65 6.27 23.62
CA SER A 2 -14.59 5.43 23.03
C SER A 2 -13.75 6.30 22.11
N ALA A 3 -12.49 6.47 22.47
CA ALA A 3 -11.50 7.14 21.65
C ALA A 3 -11.32 6.33 20.35
N ARG A 4 -11.75 6.92 19.23
CA ARG A 4 -11.33 6.46 17.92
C ARG A 4 -9.85 6.79 17.78
N GLY A 5 -8.99 5.81 18.05
CA GLY A 5 -7.64 5.83 17.48
C GLY A 5 -7.81 6.00 15.98
N THR A 6 -7.23 7.05 15.41
CA THR A 6 -7.18 7.21 13.96
C THR A 6 -6.32 6.08 13.44
N ALA A 7 -6.94 4.93 13.14
CA ALA A 7 -6.34 3.94 12.27
C ALA A 7 -6.03 4.71 10.99
N THR A 8 -4.75 5.01 10.75
CA THR A 8 -4.30 5.58 9.49
C THR A 8 -4.81 4.63 8.42
N ALA A 9 -5.86 5.04 7.69
CA ALA A 9 -6.46 4.22 6.67
C ALA A 9 -5.34 3.86 5.70
N ARG A 10 -5.07 2.56 5.58
CA ARG A 10 -4.01 2.06 4.72
C ARG A 10 -4.35 2.43 3.28
N THR A 11 -3.45 3.15 2.63
CA THR A 11 -3.61 3.49 1.22
C THR A 11 -3.29 2.25 0.40
N LEU A 12 -4.31 1.65 -0.21
CA LEU A 12 -4.15 0.51 -1.10
C LEU A 12 -3.86 0.99 -2.52
N SER A 13 -3.22 0.13 -3.32
CA SER A 13 -3.14 0.35 -4.77
C SER A 13 -4.52 0.20 -5.41
N ALA A 14 -4.65 0.60 -6.67
CA ALA A 14 -5.90 0.43 -7.41
C ALA A 14 -6.30 -1.05 -7.49
N GLU A 15 -5.34 -1.93 -7.79
CA GLU A 15 -5.55 -3.37 -7.91
C GLU A 15 -6.03 -3.97 -6.59
N CYS A 16 -5.32 -3.71 -5.48
CA CYS A 16 -5.74 -4.21 -4.17
C CYS A 16 -7.06 -3.59 -3.68
N THR A 17 -7.39 -2.37 -4.11
CA THR A 17 -8.69 -1.76 -3.79
C THR A 17 -9.82 -2.51 -4.47
N VAL A 18 -9.67 -2.84 -5.76
CA VAL A 18 -10.69 -3.56 -6.53
C VAL A 18 -10.79 -5.02 -6.08
N ALA A 19 -9.65 -5.65 -5.74
CA ALA A 19 -9.60 -7.03 -5.30
C ALA A 19 -10.33 -7.31 -3.96
N GLN A 20 -10.73 -6.28 -3.21
CA GLN A 20 -11.62 -6.44 -2.05
C GLN A 20 -13.08 -6.71 -2.44
N ARG A 21 -13.43 -6.53 -3.71
CA ARG A 21 -14.78 -6.81 -4.23
C ARG A 21 -14.87 -8.28 -4.62
N ALA A 22 -15.99 -8.91 -4.27
CA ALA A 22 -16.26 -10.29 -4.65
C ALA A 22 -16.19 -10.45 -6.19
N GLY A 23 -15.45 -11.46 -6.65
CA GLY A 23 -15.25 -11.78 -8.06
C GLY A 23 -14.11 -11.02 -8.76
N TYR A 24 -13.29 -10.27 -8.03
CA TYR A 24 -12.11 -9.55 -8.54
C TYR A 24 -10.82 -9.90 -7.77
N GLU A 25 -10.83 -10.98 -7.00
CA GLU A 25 -9.74 -11.37 -6.10
C GLU A 25 -8.43 -11.64 -6.85
N ASP A 26 -8.52 -12.06 -8.11
CA ASP A 26 -7.41 -12.31 -9.02
C ASP A 26 -6.55 -11.07 -9.28
N LEU A 27 -7.17 -9.88 -9.27
CA LEU A 27 -6.46 -8.61 -9.44
C LEU A 27 -5.45 -8.35 -8.32
N HIS A 28 -5.58 -8.99 -7.17
CA HIS A 28 -4.57 -8.88 -6.11
C HIS A 28 -3.18 -9.34 -6.60
N GLY A 29 -3.12 -10.43 -7.37
CA GLY A 29 -1.86 -10.96 -7.92
C GLY A 29 -1.20 -10.06 -8.96
N ALA A 30 -1.95 -9.09 -9.52
CA ALA A 30 -1.44 -8.11 -10.46
C ALA A 30 -0.79 -6.89 -9.78
N CYS A 31 -0.87 -6.75 -8.45
CA CYS A 31 -0.29 -5.60 -7.76
C CYS A 31 1.23 -5.56 -7.90
N ARG A 32 1.76 -4.49 -8.50
CA ARG A 32 3.20 -4.22 -8.63
C ARG A 32 3.66 -2.98 -7.89
N GLN A 33 2.76 -2.33 -7.14
CA GLN A 33 3.02 -1.09 -6.41
C GLN A 33 3.71 -1.37 -5.06
N LEU A 34 4.85 -2.07 -5.11
CA LEU A 34 5.55 -2.59 -3.92
C LEU A 34 6.49 -1.58 -3.26
N ARG A 35 6.81 -0.50 -3.96
CA ARG A 35 7.77 0.53 -3.53
C ARG A 35 7.21 1.92 -3.76
N ASP A 36 7.65 2.85 -2.92
CA ASP A 36 7.38 4.27 -3.09
C ASP A 36 8.17 4.80 -4.29
N VAL A 37 7.52 5.60 -5.14
CA VAL A 37 8.15 6.29 -6.26
C VAL A 37 8.23 7.77 -5.91
N PRO A 38 9.44 8.34 -5.72
CA PRO A 38 9.60 9.75 -5.41
C PRO A 38 9.16 10.62 -6.60
N LEU A 39 8.60 11.78 -6.30
CA LEU A 39 8.32 12.78 -7.31
C LEU A 39 9.64 13.46 -7.72
N PRO A 40 10.01 13.50 -9.01
CA PRO A 40 11.21 14.18 -9.47
C PRO A 40 11.25 15.64 -8.99
N HIS A 41 12.45 16.12 -8.63
CA HIS A 41 12.70 17.48 -8.14
C HIS A 41 12.00 17.86 -6.81
N SER A 42 11.40 16.88 -6.11
CA SER A 42 10.84 17.07 -4.77
C SER A 42 11.58 16.22 -3.74
N THR A 43 11.88 16.79 -2.57
CA THR A 43 12.64 16.09 -1.51
C THR A 43 11.76 15.28 -0.57
N ARG A 44 10.43 15.46 -0.57
CA ARG A 44 9.51 14.82 0.40
C ARG A 44 8.18 14.36 -0.17
N LEU A 45 7.98 14.47 -1.49
CA LEU A 45 6.73 14.09 -2.14
C LEU A 45 6.91 12.78 -2.92
N LEU A 46 5.89 11.95 -2.88
CA LEU A 46 5.80 10.71 -3.63
C LEU A 46 4.86 10.91 -4.81
N LEU A 47 5.32 10.54 -6.01
CA LEU A 47 4.47 10.46 -7.19
C LEU A 47 3.51 9.27 -7.06
N VAL A 48 4.02 8.15 -6.56
CA VAL A 48 3.23 6.94 -6.28
C VAL A 48 3.64 6.42 -4.92
N ARG A 49 2.68 6.23 -4.01
CA ARG A 49 2.93 5.55 -2.73
C ARG A 49 2.91 4.04 -2.90
N ARG A 50 3.68 3.27 -2.15
CA ARG A 50 3.53 1.81 -2.12
C ARG A 50 2.14 1.39 -1.64
N CYS A 51 1.69 0.22 -2.07
CA CYS A 51 0.48 -0.40 -1.55
C CYS A 51 0.64 -0.69 -0.06
N GLY A 52 -0.36 -0.30 0.74
CA GLY A 52 -0.40 -0.48 2.18
C GLY A 52 -0.99 -1.81 2.66
N CYS A 53 -1.24 -2.78 1.77
CA CYS A 53 -1.68 -4.11 2.19
C CYS A 53 -0.55 -4.90 2.85
N ASP A 54 -0.88 -5.74 3.82
CA ASP A 54 0.13 -6.56 4.54
C ASP A 54 0.87 -7.54 3.62
N CYS A 55 0.20 -8.06 2.59
CA CYS A 55 0.75 -9.02 1.64
C CYS A 55 2.00 -8.53 0.89
N HIS A 56 2.20 -7.21 0.83
CA HIS A 56 3.29 -6.57 0.09
C HIS A 56 4.23 -5.77 0.98
N ARG A 57 4.05 -5.85 2.30
CA ARG A 57 4.98 -5.20 3.23
C ARG A 57 6.34 -5.89 3.05
N PRO A 58 7.43 -5.14 2.76
CA PRO A 58 8.75 -5.75 2.76
C PRO A 58 8.97 -6.32 4.16
N SER A 59 9.25 -7.62 4.24
CA SER A 59 9.65 -8.24 5.50
C SER A 59 10.91 -7.52 5.96
N GLY A 60 10.85 -6.86 7.11
CA GLY A 60 12.00 -6.16 7.69
C GLY A 60 13.01 -7.13 8.31
N GLU A 61 13.34 -8.21 7.61
CA GLU A 61 14.32 -9.22 8.05
C GLU A 61 15.52 -9.16 7.10
N GLY A 62 16.48 -8.32 7.48
CA GLY A 62 17.70 -8.12 6.72
C GLY A 62 18.59 -6.99 7.24
N GLU A 63 18.88 -6.95 8.54
CA GLU A 63 20.09 -6.33 9.07
C GLU A 63 20.46 -7.01 10.41
N SER A 64 21.52 -7.82 10.36
CA SER A 64 22.36 -8.24 11.50
C SER A 64 23.67 -7.45 11.41
#